data_AF-A0A816ZTZ8-F1
#
_entry.id   AF-A0A816ZTZ8-F1
#
_cell.length_a   1.000
_cell.length_b   1.000
_cell.length_c   1.000
_cell.angle_alpha   90.00
_cell.angle_beta   90.00
_cell.angle_gamma   90.00
#
_symmetry.space_group_name_H-M   'P 1'
#
loop_
_entity.id
_entity.type
_entity.pdbx_description
1 polymer ?
#
loop_
_entity_poly.entity_id
_entity_poly.type
_entity_poly.pdbx_seq_one_letter_code
_entity_poly.pdbx_strand_id
1 'polypeptide(L)'
;MYSSLKELLINDYFKFNDNKSDDTKSVCIDNEQHVYYNVMYHKKATRDYLRIVLHHPIYEYFLTFVIISSSITVGLSLETDENNKNNNYRQNLIYAFDEIFIAILFLDFSLKIYLDSCHYWFDWTNLYDFIIILFGLIEIIWNLFFQKKYSAIRNLLKGFRLLQLIRLHRIIRLFDGLQLLTQALMKTVLTYTFSVFILVFLFIYIVAVIGQILYGRSEDSLWHHFSTSLSIATRLTLVDNWNLIEPELENHGSPPISRWFLIIIVFVGNRIVTNVLVGLMIESVSSVNDDYMKEKREKKNLRNQKKREELSKRTTQIFNTRASDVNSKTNRNEQTKEHIKSKLNWFHNEIISPKDFIFLIGWLEKLVACSEKSQIEVKSIHRLIIHNIQSLSYVINENMKKNEYKLTKLDDK
;
A
#
# COMPACT_ATOMS: atom_id res chain seq x y z
N MET A 1 27.35 -28.63 7.13
CA MET A 1 27.36 -30.10 6.97
C MET A 1 27.06 -30.55 5.54
N TYR A 2 26.07 -29.97 4.84
CA TYR A 2 25.75 -30.32 3.44
C TYR A 2 26.81 -29.88 2.40
N SER A 3 27.55 -28.78 2.68
CA SER A 3 28.59 -28.27 1.76
C SER A 3 29.85 -29.15 1.73
N SER A 4 30.30 -29.67 2.89
CA SER A 4 31.49 -30.53 2.96
C SER A 4 31.28 -31.93 2.40
N LEU A 5 30.05 -32.47 2.45
CA LEU A 5 29.73 -33.77 1.83
C LEU A 5 29.73 -33.70 0.30
N LYS A 6 29.42 -32.54 -0.28
CA LYS A 6 29.44 -32.33 -1.72
C LYS A 6 30.88 -32.28 -2.27
N GLU A 7 31.80 -31.65 -1.56
CA GLU A 7 33.23 -31.62 -1.94
C GLU A 7 33.90 -32.99 -1.82
N LEU A 8 33.58 -33.78 -0.80
CA LEU A 8 34.12 -35.14 -0.63
C LEU A 8 33.64 -36.10 -1.74
N LEU A 9 32.36 -36.06 -2.10
CA LEU A 9 31.83 -36.89 -3.18
C LEU A 9 32.37 -36.50 -4.56
N ILE A 10 32.65 -35.21 -4.79
CA ILE A 10 33.23 -34.73 -6.05
C ILE A 10 34.70 -35.18 -6.16
N ASN A 11 35.47 -35.10 -5.08
CA ASN A 11 36.88 -35.49 -5.10
C ASN A 11 37.09 -37.00 -5.26
N ASP A 12 36.23 -37.83 -4.66
CA ASP A 12 36.31 -39.29 -4.84
C ASP A 12 35.84 -39.73 -6.23
N TYR A 13 34.89 -39.01 -6.84
CA TYR A 13 34.44 -39.29 -8.22
C TYR A 13 35.53 -38.97 -9.25
N PHE A 14 36.29 -37.88 -9.05
CA PHE A 14 37.40 -37.51 -9.94
C PHE A 14 38.58 -38.49 -9.84
N LYS A 15 38.94 -38.96 -8.63
CA LYS A 15 40.06 -39.91 -8.47
C LYS A 15 39.81 -41.30 -9.05
N PHE A 16 38.55 -41.72 -9.20
CA PHE A 16 38.23 -43.04 -9.72
C PHE A 16 38.25 -43.12 -11.25
N ASN A 17 38.19 -41.98 -11.95
CA ASN A 17 37.99 -41.95 -13.41
C ASN A 17 39.28 -41.80 -14.22
N ASP A 18 40.42 -41.50 -13.59
CA ASP A 18 41.74 -41.30 -14.23
C ASP A 18 42.40 -42.59 -14.78
N ASN A 19 41.77 -43.77 -14.65
CA ASN A 19 42.41 -45.06 -14.99
C ASN A 19 41.76 -45.86 -16.13
N LYS A 20 40.92 -45.27 -17.00
CA LYS A 20 40.40 -46.01 -18.18
C LYS A 20 40.20 -45.14 -19.43
N SER A 21 41.19 -45.27 -20.33
CA SER A 21 41.18 -45.02 -21.80
C SER A 21 40.42 -43.78 -22.27
N ASP A 22 41.17 -42.73 -22.60
CA ASP A 22 40.74 -41.33 -22.69
C ASP A 22 40.12 -40.87 -24.02
N ASP A 23 40.24 -41.61 -25.11
CA ASP A 23 39.92 -41.03 -26.43
C ASP A 23 38.44 -41.14 -26.85
N THR A 24 37.66 -42.05 -26.27
CA THR A 24 36.23 -42.21 -26.61
C THR A 24 35.28 -41.61 -25.59
N LYS A 25 35.73 -41.42 -24.33
CA LYS A 25 34.93 -40.78 -23.28
C LYS A 25 34.94 -39.26 -23.38
N SER A 26 36.09 -38.66 -23.72
CA SER A 26 36.22 -37.20 -23.91
C SER A 26 35.28 -36.68 -25.00
N VAL A 27 35.22 -37.36 -26.15
CA VAL A 27 34.32 -37.03 -27.28
C VAL A 27 32.83 -37.15 -26.91
N CYS A 28 32.46 -38.14 -26.08
CA CYS A 28 31.08 -38.31 -25.63
C CYS A 28 30.66 -37.29 -24.57
N ILE A 29 31.57 -36.92 -23.65
CA ILE A 29 31.34 -35.91 -22.60
C ILE A 29 31.23 -34.51 -23.21
N ASP A 30 32.07 -34.18 -24.20
CA ASP A 30 31.99 -32.91 -24.92
C ASP A 30 30.69 -32.78 -25.71
N ASN A 31 30.23 -33.86 -26.37
CA ASN A 31 28.95 -33.86 -27.08
C ASN A 31 27.74 -33.72 -26.13
N GLU A 32 27.74 -34.39 -24.97
CA GLU A 32 26.67 -34.20 -23.97
C GLU A 32 26.67 -32.80 -23.36
N GLN A 33 27.85 -32.25 -23.05
CA GLN A 33 27.97 -30.88 -22.54
C GLN A 33 27.54 -29.85 -23.59
N HIS A 34 27.92 -30.00 -24.86
CA HIS A 34 27.45 -29.14 -25.95
C HIS A 34 25.95 -29.24 -26.17
N VAL A 35 25.33 -30.43 -26.05
CA VAL A 35 23.88 -30.59 -26.10
C VAL A 35 23.21 -29.91 -24.90
N TYR A 36 23.75 -30.06 -23.68
CA TYR A 36 23.24 -29.39 -22.48
C TYR A 36 23.34 -27.86 -22.58
N TYR A 37 24.48 -27.32 -23.03
CA TYR A 37 24.67 -25.89 -23.23
C TYR A 37 23.76 -25.34 -24.32
N ASN A 38 23.61 -26.05 -25.45
CA ASN A 38 22.71 -25.64 -26.54
C ASN A 38 21.25 -25.66 -26.09
N VAL A 39 20.81 -26.66 -25.33
CA VAL A 39 19.45 -26.74 -24.75
C VAL A 39 19.22 -25.64 -23.71
N MET A 40 20.21 -25.34 -22.87
CA MET A 40 20.11 -24.28 -21.87
C MET A 40 20.10 -22.89 -22.51
N TYR A 41 20.91 -22.67 -23.55
CA TYR A 41 20.96 -21.43 -24.32
C TYR A 41 19.67 -21.22 -25.13
N HIS A 42 19.15 -22.26 -25.79
CA HIS A 42 17.85 -22.19 -26.47
C HIS A 42 16.71 -21.92 -25.49
N LYS A 43 16.69 -22.59 -24.32
CA LYS A 43 15.69 -22.31 -23.27
C LYS A 43 15.75 -20.86 -22.77
N LYS A 44 16.95 -20.27 -22.69
CA LYS A 44 17.12 -18.87 -22.28
C LYS A 44 16.65 -17.91 -23.38
N ALA A 45 17.04 -18.16 -24.63
CA ALA A 45 16.64 -17.33 -25.78
C ALA A 45 15.12 -17.38 -26.06
N THR A 46 14.49 -18.55 -25.96
CA THR A 46 13.03 -18.68 -26.11
C THR A 46 12.28 -18.01 -24.96
N ARG A 47 12.79 -18.11 -23.73
CA ARG A 47 12.22 -17.43 -22.56
C ARG A 47 12.34 -15.91 -22.67
N ASP A 48 13.46 -15.40 -23.18
CA ASP A 48 13.67 -13.97 -23.34
C ASP A 48 12.82 -13.39 -24.49
N TYR A 49 12.63 -14.11 -25.59
CA TYR A 49 11.69 -13.73 -26.65
C TYR A 49 10.23 -13.72 -26.17
N LEU A 50 9.81 -14.78 -25.47
CA LEU A 50 8.46 -14.87 -24.90
C LEU A 50 8.20 -13.76 -23.87
N ARG A 51 9.20 -13.37 -23.07
CA ARG A 51 9.08 -12.24 -22.14
C ARG A 51 8.81 -10.94 -22.87
N ILE A 52 9.51 -10.68 -23.98
CA ILE A 52 9.32 -9.47 -24.80
C ILE A 52 7.91 -9.45 -25.40
N VAL A 53 7.44 -10.57 -25.94
CA VAL A 53 6.09 -10.67 -26.52
C VAL A 53 5.01 -10.47 -25.45
N LEU A 54 5.16 -11.09 -24.28
CA LEU A 54 4.17 -11.04 -23.20
C LEU A 54 4.04 -9.63 -22.56
N HIS A 55 5.14 -8.87 -22.52
CA HIS A 55 5.14 -7.49 -22.01
C HIS A 55 4.80 -6.45 -23.09
N HIS A 56 4.50 -6.89 -24.32
CA HIS A 56 4.15 -5.96 -25.38
C HIS A 56 2.74 -5.39 -25.14
N PRO A 57 2.52 -4.06 -25.23
CA PRO A 57 1.21 -3.45 -24.95
C PRO A 57 0.09 -4.01 -25.85
N ILE A 58 0.41 -4.39 -27.09
CA ILE A 58 -0.55 -5.05 -28.01
C ILE A 58 -1.07 -6.38 -27.43
N TYR A 59 -0.22 -7.15 -26.76
CA TYR A 59 -0.64 -8.41 -26.14
C TYR A 59 -1.59 -8.15 -24.96
N GLU A 60 -1.33 -7.12 -24.16
CA GLU A 60 -2.22 -6.71 -23.07
C GLU A 60 -3.58 -6.23 -23.57
N TYR A 61 -3.62 -5.44 -24.66
CA TYR A 61 -4.86 -5.04 -25.31
C TYR A 61 -5.63 -6.24 -25.88
N PHE A 62 -4.93 -7.20 -26.51
CA PHE A 62 -5.53 -8.43 -27.02
C PHE A 62 -6.18 -9.25 -25.89
N LEU A 63 -5.48 -9.48 -24.79
CA LEU A 63 -6.04 -10.19 -23.63
C LEU A 63 -7.25 -9.46 -23.03
N THR A 64 -7.21 -8.14 -22.97
CA THR A 64 -8.34 -7.34 -22.49
C THR A 64 -9.55 -7.49 -23.42
N PHE A 65 -9.34 -7.46 -24.74
CA PHE A 65 -10.39 -7.71 -25.72
C PHE A 65 -11.03 -9.10 -25.56
N VAL A 66 -10.21 -10.13 -25.32
CA VAL A 66 -10.70 -11.49 -25.03
C VAL A 66 -11.57 -11.52 -23.77
N ILE A 67 -11.16 -10.83 -22.70
CA ILE A 67 -11.94 -10.75 -21.44
C ILE A 67 -13.28 -10.04 -21.64
N ILE A 68 -13.30 -8.94 -22.39
CA ILE A 68 -14.53 -8.21 -22.71
C ILE A 68 -15.47 -9.09 -23.53
N SER A 69 -14.94 -9.75 -24.57
CA SER A 69 -15.71 -10.65 -25.43
C SER A 69 -16.28 -11.85 -24.66
N SER A 70 -15.48 -12.44 -23.76
CA SER A 70 -15.93 -13.50 -22.85
C SER A 70 -17.04 -13.01 -21.91
N SER A 71 -16.92 -11.79 -21.36
CA SER A 71 -17.94 -11.22 -20.46
C SER A 71 -19.26 -10.95 -21.18
N ILE A 72 -19.22 -10.49 -22.43
CA ILE A 72 -20.40 -10.31 -23.28
C ILE A 72 -21.08 -11.66 -23.56
N THR A 73 -20.29 -12.69 -23.89
CA THR A 73 -20.80 -14.05 -24.13
C THR A 73 -21.52 -14.61 -22.90
N VAL A 74 -20.98 -14.40 -21.70
CA VAL A 74 -21.66 -14.74 -20.44
C VAL A 74 -22.99 -14.01 -20.30
N GLY A 75 -23.05 -12.72 -20.62
CA GLY A 75 -24.31 -11.96 -20.62
C GLY A 75 -25.35 -12.50 -21.61
N LEU A 76 -24.94 -12.81 -22.84
CA LEU A 76 -25.81 -13.41 -23.86
C LEU A 76 -26.29 -14.82 -23.47
N SER A 77 -25.47 -15.57 -22.74
CA SER A 77 -25.83 -16.90 -22.24
C SER A 77 -27.00 -16.87 -21.25
N LEU A 78 -27.12 -15.79 -20.45
CA LEU A 78 -28.22 -15.62 -19.48
C LEU A 78 -29.55 -15.34 -20.19
N GLU A 79 -29.55 -14.46 -21.19
CA GLU A 79 -30.76 -14.11 -21.95
C GLU A 79 -31.28 -15.31 -22.77
N THR A 80 -30.36 -16.14 -23.28
CA THR A 80 -30.70 -17.30 -24.12
C THR A 80 -31.25 -18.47 -23.31
N ASP A 81 -30.89 -18.60 -22.03
CA ASP A 81 -31.38 -19.66 -21.13
C ASP A 81 -32.89 -19.50 -20.80
N GLU A 82 -33.42 -18.27 -20.76
CA GLU A 82 -34.84 -18.00 -20.48
C GLU A 82 -35.72 -18.03 -21.72
N ASN A 83 -35.26 -17.46 -22.85
CA ASN A 83 -36.14 -17.16 -23.98
C ASN A 83 -36.28 -18.24 -25.06
N ASN A 84 -35.42 -19.26 -25.15
CA ASN A 84 -35.49 -20.21 -26.28
C ASN A 84 -34.91 -21.61 -25.98
N LYS A 85 -35.76 -22.52 -25.47
CA LYS A 85 -35.45 -23.97 -25.41
C LYS A 85 -35.32 -24.64 -26.80
N ASN A 86 -35.70 -23.97 -27.89
CA ASN A 86 -35.80 -24.57 -29.23
C ASN A 86 -34.63 -24.29 -30.17
N ASN A 87 -33.69 -23.40 -29.82
CA ASN A 87 -32.62 -22.98 -30.75
C ASN A 87 -31.24 -23.48 -30.31
N ASN A 88 -31.06 -24.80 -30.35
CA ASN A 88 -29.84 -25.51 -29.92
C ASN A 88 -28.56 -25.00 -30.61
N TYR A 89 -28.67 -24.45 -31.82
CA TYR A 89 -27.51 -23.93 -32.56
C TYR A 89 -26.88 -22.70 -31.90
N ARG A 90 -27.70 -21.71 -31.48
CA ARG A 90 -27.19 -20.46 -30.87
C ARG A 90 -26.56 -20.74 -29.51
N GLN A 91 -27.17 -21.61 -28.72
CA GLN A 91 -26.61 -22.03 -27.43
C GLN A 91 -25.29 -22.77 -27.61
N ASN A 92 -25.20 -23.73 -28.54
CA ASN A 92 -23.95 -24.45 -28.81
C ASN A 92 -22.82 -23.51 -29.29
N LEU A 93 -23.13 -22.49 -30.10
CA LEU A 93 -22.15 -21.49 -30.50
C LEU A 93 -21.63 -20.68 -29.31
N ILE A 94 -22.52 -20.21 -28.44
CA ILE A 94 -22.15 -19.45 -27.23
C ILE A 94 -21.24 -20.31 -26.34
N TYR A 95 -21.59 -21.58 -26.12
CA TYR A 95 -20.76 -22.52 -25.37
C TYR A 95 -19.37 -22.74 -26.00
N ALA A 96 -19.31 -22.88 -27.33
CA ALA A 96 -18.04 -23.03 -28.03
C ALA A 96 -17.14 -21.80 -27.88
N PHE A 97 -17.71 -20.58 -27.95
CA PHE A 97 -16.95 -19.35 -27.73
C PHE A 97 -16.41 -19.25 -26.31
N ASP A 98 -17.22 -19.59 -25.29
CA ASP A 98 -16.77 -19.59 -23.90
C ASP A 98 -15.61 -20.56 -23.66
N GLU A 99 -15.67 -21.77 -24.24
CA GLU A 99 -14.57 -22.74 -24.17
C GLU A 99 -13.29 -22.21 -24.84
N ILE A 100 -13.41 -21.56 -26.00
CA ILE A 100 -12.29 -20.93 -26.70
C ILE A 100 -11.67 -19.82 -25.85
N PHE A 101 -12.47 -18.95 -25.24
CA PHE A 101 -11.96 -17.88 -24.40
C PHE A 101 -11.24 -18.40 -23.15
N ILE A 102 -11.79 -19.43 -22.49
CA ILE A 102 -11.14 -20.09 -21.36
C ILE A 102 -9.81 -20.72 -21.81
N ALA A 103 -9.77 -21.36 -22.97
CA ALA A 103 -8.54 -21.96 -23.51
C ALA A 103 -7.45 -20.91 -23.80
N ILE A 104 -7.81 -19.77 -24.39
CA ILE A 104 -6.87 -18.65 -24.63
C ILE A 104 -6.31 -18.12 -23.32
N LEU A 105 -7.16 -17.96 -22.29
CA LEU A 105 -6.73 -17.48 -20.97
C LEU A 105 -5.89 -18.51 -20.22
N PHE A 106 -6.20 -19.80 -20.36
CA PHE A 106 -5.37 -20.88 -19.82
C PHE A 106 -3.99 -20.92 -20.49
N LEU A 107 -3.92 -20.61 -21.79
CA LEU A 107 -2.66 -20.50 -22.52
C LEU A 107 -1.83 -19.29 -22.01
N ASP A 108 -2.44 -18.12 -21.82
CA ASP A 108 -1.78 -16.95 -21.18
C ASP A 108 -1.19 -17.32 -19.80
N PHE A 109 -1.99 -17.97 -18.96
CA PHE A 109 -1.53 -18.48 -17.66
C PHE A 109 -0.35 -19.45 -17.80
N SER A 110 -0.45 -20.41 -18.72
CA SER A 110 0.59 -21.42 -18.95
C SER A 110 1.89 -20.80 -19.42
N LEU A 111 1.82 -19.74 -20.24
CA LEU A 111 2.99 -18.97 -20.66
C LEU A 111 3.62 -18.20 -19.48
N LYS A 112 2.79 -17.57 -18.63
CA LYS A 112 3.26 -16.84 -17.45
C LYS A 112 3.99 -17.72 -16.44
N ILE A 113 3.44 -18.90 -16.14
CA ILE A 113 4.07 -19.84 -15.20
C ILE A 113 5.35 -20.47 -15.79
N TYR A 114 5.42 -20.65 -17.11
CA TYR A 114 6.63 -21.12 -17.79
C TYR A 114 7.77 -20.08 -17.71
N LEU A 115 7.44 -18.79 -17.78
CA LEU A 115 8.41 -17.70 -17.70
C LEU A 115 8.91 -17.47 -16.26
N ASP A 116 8.00 -17.38 -15.29
CA ASP A 116 8.30 -17.02 -13.89
C ASP A 116 7.52 -17.88 -12.88
N SER A 117 7.92 -19.14 -12.71
CA SER A 117 7.16 -20.11 -11.91
C SER A 117 7.04 -19.78 -10.42
N CYS A 118 8.02 -19.11 -9.79
CA CYS A 118 7.96 -18.78 -8.36
C CYS A 118 7.33 -17.41 -8.10
N HIS A 119 7.64 -16.39 -8.91
CA HIS A 119 7.17 -15.02 -8.67
C HIS A 119 5.67 -14.88 -8.96
N TYR A 120 5.14 -15.68 -9.89
CA TYR A 120 3.72 -15.68 -10.26
C TYR A 120 2.78 -15.87 -9.06
N TRP A 121 3.12 -16.76 -8.12
CA TRP A 121 2.26 -17.08 -6.97
C TRP A 121 2.30 -16.04 -5.85
N PHE A 122 3.30 -15.15 -5.83
CA PHE A 122 3.39 -14.08 -4.84
C PHE A 122 2.57 -12.84 -5.20
N ASP A 123 2.26 -12.67 -6.49
CA ASP A 123 1.40 -11.58 -6.94
C ASP A 123 -0.08 -11.98 -6.79
N TRP A 124 -0.80 -11.25 -5.94
CA TRP A 124 -2.22 -11.46 -5.67
C TRP A 124 -3.08 -11.39 -6.94
N THR A 125 -2.70 -10.52 -7.88
CA THR A 125 -3.48 -10.35 -9.13
C THR A 125 -3.38 -11.58 -10.03
N ASN A 126 -2.19 -12.17 -10.10
CA ASN A 126 -1.92 -13.40 -10.83
C ASN A 126 -2.58 -14.61 -10.15
N LEU A 127 -2.50 -14.71 -8.81
CA LEU A 127 -3.17 -15.75 -8.04
C LEU A 127 -4.69 -15.74 -8.28
N TYR A 128 -5.28 -14.55 -8.25
CA TYR A 128 -6.71 -14.36 -8.49
C TYR A 128 -7.12 -14.82 -9.90
N ASP A 129 -6.34 -14.45 -10.92
CA ASP A 129 -6.60 -14.86 -12.30
C ASP A 129 -6.54 -16.38 -12.49
N PHE A 130 -5.59 -17.06 -11.83
CA PHE A 130 -5.49 -18.52 -11.82
C PHE A 130 -6.73 -19.20 -11.23
N ILE A 131 -7.22 -18.73 -10.08
CA ILE A 131 -8.40 -19.31 -9.41
C ILE A 131 -9.62 -19.30 -10.34
N ILE A 132 -9.82 -18.21 -11.08
CA ILE A 132 -10.94 -18.10 -12.01
C ILE A 132 -10.75 -19.05 -13.21
N ILE A 133 -9.52 -19.23 -13.70
CA ILE A 133 -9.24 -20.17 -14.81
C ILE A 133 -9.56 -21.58 -14.34
N LEU A 134 -9.19 -21.91 -13.10
CA LEU A 134 -9.49 -23.19 -12.48
C LEU A 134 -11.00 -23.46 -12.40
N PHE A 135 -11.81 -22.48 -11.98
CA PHE A 135 -13.27 -22.64 -11.97
C PHE A 135 -13.85 -22.88 -13.37
N GLY A 136 -13.36 -22.18 -14.40
CA GLY A 136 -13.75 -22.41 -15.79
C GLY A 136 -13.39 -23.81 -16.29
N LEU A 137 -12.19 -24.30 -15.95
CA LEU A 137 -11.77 -25.66 -16.28
C LEU A 137 -12.59 -26.74 -15.57
N ILE A 138 -12.86 -26.54 -14.27
CA ILE A 138 -13.71 -27.45 -13.48
C ILE A 138 -15.08 -27.58 -14.15
N GLU A 139 -15.63 -26.47 -14.63
CA GLU A 139 -16.90 -26.49 -15.34
C GLU A 139 -16.85 -27.29 -16.64
N ILE A 140 -15.84 -27.07 -17.49
CA ILE A 140 -15.69 -27.82 -18.76
C ILE A 140 -15.56 -29.31 -18.45
N ILE A 141 -14.68 -29.68 -17.53
CA ILE A 141 -14.47 -31.07 -17.09
C ILE A 141 -15.79 -31.66 -16.56
N TRP A 142 -16.51 -30.90 -15.74
CA TRP A 142 -17.77 -31.38 -15.17
C TRP A 142 -18.82 -31.66 -16.25
N ASN A 143 -18.94 -30.77 -17.23
CA ASN A 143 -19.87 -30.93 -18.35
C ASN A 143 -19.51 -32.13 -19.23
N LEU A 144 -18.22 -32.46 -19.37
CA LEU A 144 -17.76 -33.63 -20.12
C LEU A 144 -18.05 -34.96 -19.40
N PHE A 145 -17.77 -35.06 -18.10
CA PHE A 145 -17.82 -36.34 -17.37
C PHE A 145 -19.17 -36.64 -16.70
N PHE A 146 -19.91 -35.63 -16.24
CA PHE A 146 -21.09 -35.82 -15.39
C PHE A 146 -22.42 -35.53 -16.07
N GLN A 147 -22.44 -35.40 -17.41
CA GLN A 147 -23.58 -34.99 -18.25
C GLN A 147 -24.95 -35.23 -17.60
N LYS A 148 -25.59 -34.14 -17.17
CA LYS A 148 -26.97 -34.04 -16.62
C LYS A 148 -27.30 -34.82 -15.33
N LYS A 149 -26.38 -35.60 -14.76
CA LYS A 149 -26.69 -36.49 -13.62
C LYS A 149 -26.91 -35.75 -12.29
N TYR A 150 -26.35 -34.55 -12.14
CA TYR A 150 -26.46 -33.73 -10.93
C TYR A 150 -26.94 -32.30 -11.26
N SER A 151 -28.25 -32.09 -11.26
CA SER A 151 -28.87 -30.79 -11.60
C SER A 151 -28.51 -29.67 -10.61
N ALA A 152 -28.40 -29.96 -9.32
CA ALA A 152 -28.03 -28.97 -8.29
C ALA A 152 -26.60 -28.45 -8.48
N ILE A 153 -25.64 -29.34 -8.74
CA ILE A 153 -24.24 -28.97 -8.97
C ILE A 153 -24.09 -28.19 -10.29
N ARG A 154 -24.90 -28.52 -11.29
CA ARG A 154 -24.95 -27.76 -12.55
C ARG A 154 -25.35 -26.30 -12.33
N ASN A 155 -26.32 -26.01 -11.45
CA ASN A 155 -26.73 -24.63 -11.15
C ASN A 155 -25.64 -23.86 -10.39
N LEU A 156 -24.91 -24.52 -9.49
CA LEU A 156 -23.77 -23.91 -8.80
C LEU A 156 -22.62 -23.60 -9.77
N LEU A 157 -22.31 -24.51 -10.69
CA LEU A 157 -21.29 -24.32 -11.73
C LEU A 157 -21.66 -23.18 -12.68
N LYS A 158 -22.94 -23.05 -13.05
CA LYS A 158 -23.43 -21.87 -13.79
C LYS A 158 -23.15 -20.57 -13.03
N GLY A 159 -23.29 -20.57 -11.70
CA GLY A 159 -22.93 -19.43 -10.86
C GLY A 159 -21.44 -19.08 -10.89
N PHE A 160 -20.55 -20.07 -10.97
CA PHE A 160 -19.10 -19.83 -11.08
C PHE A 160 -18.70 -19.13 -12.38
N ARG A 161 -19.50 -19.21 -13.45
CA ARG A 161 -19.29 -18.38 -14.65
C ARG A 161 -19.29 -16.89 -14.33
N LEU A 162 -20.11 -16.47 -13.37
CA LEU A 162 -20.20 -15.06 -12.96
C LEU A 162 -18.93 -14.58 -12.24
N LEU A 163 -18.19 -15.47 -11.58
CA LEU A 163 -16.90 -15.12 -10.97
C LEU A 163 -15.88 -14.68 -12.03
N GLN A 164 -16.05 -15.13 -13.28
CA GLN A 164 -15.18 -14.71 -14.38
C GLN A 164 -15.35 -13.23 -14.72
N LEU A 165 -16.53 -12.64 -14.47
CA LEU A 165 -16.78 -11.21 -14.66
C LEU A 165 -15.89 -10.34 -13.76
N ILE A 166 -15.42 -10.88 -12.63
CA ILE A 166 -14.51 -10.14 -11.76
C ILE A 166 -13.20 -9.82 -12.50
N ARG A 167 -12.80 -10.58 -13.54
CA ARG A 167 -11.65 -10.24 -14.41
C ARG A 167 -11.81 -8.90 -15.12
N LEU A 168 -13.01 -8.35 -15.22
CA LEU A 168 -13.24 -6.99 -15.70
C LEU A 168 -12.50 -5.94 -14.84
N HIS A 169 -12.05 -6.28 -13.62
CA HIS A 169 -11.11 -5.46 -12.86
C HIS A 169 -9.82 -5.17 -13.63
N ARG A 170 -9.40 -6.05 -14.55
CA ARG A 170 -8.23 -5.80 -15.41
C ARG A 170 -8.43 -4.56 -16.31
N ILE A 171 -9.67 -4.22 -16.67
CA ILE A 171 -9.99 -3.00 -17.44
C ILE A 171 -9.69 -1.75 -16.63
N ILE A 172 -9.89 -1.80 -15.30
CA ILE A 172 -9.53 -0.70 -14.39
C ILE A 172 -8.04 -0.36 -14.56
N ARG A 173 -7.19 -1.36 -14.86
CA ARG A 173 -5.75 -1.16 -15.07
C ARG A 173 -5.41 -0.42 -16.37
N LEU A 174 -6.33 -0.30 -17.32
CA LEU A 174 -6.10 0.47 -18.56
C LEU A 174 -6.29 1.98 -18.35
N PHE A 175 -7.01 2.37 -17.32
CA PHE A 175 -7.35 3.76 -17.06
C PHE A 175 -6.78 4.19 -15.72
N ASP A 176 -5.69 4.95 -15.73
CA ASP A 176 -5.01 5.43 -14.51
C ASP A 176 -5.98 6.15 -13.55
N GLY A 177 -6.95 6.90 -14.09
CA GLY A 177 -8.00 7.54 -13.29
C GLY A 177 -8.90 6.55 -12.54
N LEU A 178 -9.24 5.42 -13.18
CA LEU A 178 -10.03 4.36 -12.52
C LEU A 178 -9.18 3.61 -11.50
N GLN A 179 -7.90 3.35 -11.78
CA GLN A 179 -6.99 2.74 -10.81
C GLN A 179 -6.91 3.58 -9.54
N LEU A 180 -6.69 4.88 -9.68
CA LEU A 180 -6.62 5.81 -8.55
C LEU A 180 -7.93 5.81 -7.76
N LEU A 181 -9.07 5.85 -8.46
CA LEU A 181 -10.38 5.79 -7.82
C LEU A 181 -10.60 4.48 -7.07
N THR A 182 -10.31 3.34 -7.69
CA THR A 182 -10.49 2.02 -7.06
C THR A 182 -9.54 1.84 -5.86
N GLN A 183 -8.29 2.30 -5.96
CA GLN A 183 -7.35 2.27 -4.83
C GLN A 183 -7.81 3.18 -3.69
N ALA A 184 -8.30 4.38 -3.99
CA ALA A 184 -8.86 5.28 -2.99
C ALA A 184 -10.08 4.65 -2.31
N LEU A 185 -11.01 4.09 -3.08
CA LEU A 185 -12.20 3.41 -2.56
C LEU A 185 -11.83 2.22 -1.67
N MET A 186 -10.93 1.35 -2.13
CA MET A 186 -10.49 0.18 -1.36
C MET A 186 -9.82 0.59 -0.05
N LYS A 187 -8.97 1.62 -0.07
CA LYS A 187 -8.36 2.18 1.13
C LYS A 187 -9.43 2.71 2.09
N THR A 188 -10.41 3.46 1.60
CA THR A 188 -11.50 4.00 2.44
C THR A 188 -12.35 2.91 3.07
N VAL A 189 -12.73 1.89 2.30
CA VAL A 189 -13.52 0.76 2.80
C VAL A 189 -12.77 -0.02 3.86
N LEU A 190 -11.51 -0.41 3.59
CA LEU A 190 -10.71 -1.25 4.47
C LEU A 190 -10.26 -0.53 5.74
N THR A 191 -9.83 0.73 5.64
CA THR A 191 -9.24 1.45 6.78
C THR A 191 -10.28 2.03 7.72
N TYR A 192 -11.36 2.60 7.18
CA TYR A 192 -12.28 3.43 7.98
C TYR A 192 -13.66 2.81 8.13
N THR A 193 -14.14 2.11 7.11
CA THR A 193 -15.55 1.70 7.06
C THR A 193 -15.78 0.30 7.61
N PHE A 194 -14.79 -0.59 7.54
CA PHE A 194 -14.95 -1.99 7.90
C PHE A 194 -15.39 -2.19 9.37
N SER A 195 -14.75 -1.52 10.32
CA SER A 195 -15.12 -1.60 11.75
C SER A 195 -16.55 -1.10 12.02
N VAL A 196 -16.98 -0.09 11.27
CA VAL A 196 -18.32 0.50 11.41
C VAL A 196 -19.38 -0.40 10.78
N PHE A 197 -19.08 -1.01 9.63
CA PHE A 197 -19.94 -2.03 9.02
C PHE A 197 -20.18 -3.22 9.95
N ILE A 198 -19.17 -3.67 10.70
CA ILE A 198 -19.34 -4.73 11.71
C ILE A 198 -20.35 -4.31 12.78
N LEU A 199 -20.32 -3.06 13.24
CA LEU A 199 -21.28 -2.55 14.23
C LEU A 199 -22.71 -2.54 13.68
N VAL A 200 -22.91 -2.09 12.44
CA VAL A 200 -24.22 -2.11 11.77
C VAL A 200 -24.70 -3.55 11.57
N PHE A 201 -23.82 -4.45 11.14
CA PHE A 201 -24.15 -5.86 10.97
C PHE A 201 -24.55 -6.52 12.30
N LEU A 202 -23.86 -6.20 13.40
CA LEU A 202 -24.22 -6.67 14.74
C LEU A 202 -25.62 -6.20 15.14
N PHE A 203 -25.97 -4.94 14.88
CA PHE A 203 -27.31 -4.44 15.14
C PHE A 203 -28.37 -5.17 14.31
N ILE A 204 -28.15 -5.34 13.00
CA ILE A 204 -29.03 -6.10 12.10
C ILE A 204 -29.19 -7.53 12.60
N TYR A 205 -28.11 -8.18 13.04
CA TYR A 205 -28.14 -9.53 13.60
C TYR A 205 -29.02 -9.61 14.86
N ILE A 206 -28.88 -8.66 15.79
CA ILE A 206 -29.71 -8.61 17.01
C ILE A 206 -31.18 -8.47 16.63
N VAL A 207 -31.52 -7.56 15.71
CA VAL A 207 -32.89 -7.37 15.22
C VAL A 207 -33.43 -8.64 14.54
N ALA A 208 -32.62 -9.31 13.72
CA ALA A 208 -32.99 -10.54 13.04
C ALA A 208 -33.36 -11.65 14.04
N VAL A 209 -32.54 -11.85 15.08
CA VAL A 209 -32.81 -12.84 16.12
C VAL A 209 -34.06 -12.49 16.93
N ILE A 210 -34.23 -11.22 17.32
CA ILE A 210 -35.43 -10.79 18.05
C ILE A 210 -36.69 -11.00 17.20
N GLY A 211 -36.66 -10.60 15.92
CA GLY A 211 -37.79 -10.76 15.02
C GLY A 211 -38.14 -12.22 14.75
N GLN A 212 -37.14 -13.10 14.61
CA GLN A 212 -37.37 -14.54 14.47
C GLN A 212 -37.99 -15.16 15.73
N ILE A 213 -37.57 -14.74 16.93
CA ILE A 213 -38.14 -15.21 18.20
C ILE A 213 -39.60 -14.76 18.36
N LEU A 214 -39.92 -13.53 17.96
CA LEU A 214 -41.25 -12.94 18.12
C LEU A 214 -42.24 -13.42 17.06
N TYR A 215 -41.82 -13.49 15.80
CA TYR A 215 -42.70 -13.64 14.63
C TYR A 215 -42.40 -14.88 13.77
N GLY A 216 -41.34 -15.64 14.05
CA GLY A 216 -40.92 -16.80 13.22
C GLY A 216 -41.65 -18.11 13.51
N ARG A 217 -42.69 -18.10 14.35
CA ARG A 217 -43.40 -19.33 14.79
C ARG A 217 -44.24 -19.99 13.70
N SER A 218 -44.80 -19.21 12.77
CA SER A 218 -45.58 -19.72 11.64
C SER A 218 -44.68 -19.97 10.44
N GLU A 219 -44.93 -21.05 9.71
CA GLU A 219 -44.20 -21.39 8.48
C GLU A 219 -44.39 -20.33 7.38
N ASP A 220 -45.57 -19.69 7.33
CA ASP A 220 -45.89 -18.63 6.39
C ASP A 220 -45.27 -17.26 6.74
N SER A 221 -44.64 -17.13 7.92
CA SER A 221 -44.03 -15.86 8.32
C SER A 221 -42.75 -15.60 7.56
N LEU A 222 -42.60 -14.38 7.05
CA LEU A 222 -41.37 -13.82 6.55
C LEU A 222 -40.17 -14.03 7.51
N TRP A 223 -40.42 -14.13 8.83
CA TRP A 223 -39.38 -14.31 9.86
C TRP A 223 -39.08 -15.78 10.20
N HIS A 224 -39.66 -16.75 9.49
CA HIS A 224 -39.52 -18.17 9.83
C HIS A 224 -38.05 -18.64 9.72
N HIS A 225 -37.39 -18.32 8.61
CA HIS A 225 -35.98 -18.65 8.41
C HIS A 225 -35.05 -17.54 8.91
N PHE A 226 -33.88 -17.92 9.40
CA PHE A 226 -32.89 -16.94 9.86
C PHE A 226 -32.39 -16.05 8.71
N SER A 227 -32.25 -16.60 7.50
CA SER A 227 -31.82 -15.86 6.31
C SER A 227 -32.85 -14.80 5.87
N THR A 228 -34.14 -15.13 5.93
CA THR A 228 -35.21 -14.18 5.60
C THR A 228 -35.34 -13.13 6.71
N SER A 229 -35.24 -13.53 7.97
CA SER A 229 -35.19 -12.61 9.13
C SER A 229 -34.04 -11.59 9.01
N LEU A 230 -32.86 -12.03 8.58
CA LEU A 230 -31.71 -11.16 8.35
C LEU A 230 -31.95 -10.18 7.19
N SER A 231 -32.57 -10.64 6.10
CA SER A 231 -32.97 -9.79 4.97
C SER A 231 -33.97 -8.72 5.39
N ILE A 232 -35.00 -9.10 6.16
CA ILE A 232 -36.03 -8.18 6.65
C ILE A 232 -35.45 -7.18 7.64
N ALA A 233 -34.62 -7.63 8.59
CA ALA A 233 -33.91 -6.75 9.52
C ALA A 233 -33.04 -5.73 8.78
N THR A 234 -32.40 -6.13 7.68
CA THR A 234 -31.61 -5.24 6.81
C THR A 234 -32.51 -4.21 6.13
N ARG A 235 -33.64 -4.66 5.55
CA ARG A 235 -34.63 -3.77 4.91
C ARG A 235 -35.20 -2.75 5.89
N LEU A 236 -35.60 -3.18 7.09
CA LEU A 236 -36.11 -2.29 8.14
C LEU A 236 -35.06 -1.29 8.62
N THR A 237 -33.79 -1.72 8.75
CA THR A 237 -32.68 -0.83 9.13
C THR A 237 -32.38 0.23 8.07
N LEU A 238 -32.51 -0.14 6.79
CA LEU A 238 -32.38 0.76 5.63
C LEU A 238 -33.66 1.55 5.32
N VAL A 239 -34.75 1.30 6.07
CA VAL A 239 -36.07 1.89 5.83
C VAL A 239 -36.59 1.59 4.40
N ASP A 240 -36.24 0.42 3.87
CA ASP A 240 -36.69 -0.05 2.58
C ASP A 240 -37.93 -0.95 2.73
N ASN A 241 -38.96 -0.70 1.91
CA ASN A 241 -40.18 -1.52 1.81
C ASN A 241 -40.85 -1.90 3.16
N TRP A 242 -40.74 -1.05 4.18
CA TRP A 242 -41.30 -1.30 5.52
C TRP A 242 -42.83 -1.42 5.52
N ASN A 243 -43.49 -0.73 4.57
CA ASN A 243 -44.92 -0.75 4.34
C ASN A 243 -45.45 -2.12 3.90
N LEU A 244 -44.61 -2.96 3.27
CA LEU A 244 -44.99 -4.33 2.90
C LEU A 244 -44.85 -5.29 4.09
N ILE A 245 -43.98 -4.96 5.06
CA ILE A 245 -43.67 -5.79 6.22
C ILE A 245 -44.67 -5.55 7.36
N GLU A 246 -45.15 -4.32 7.51
CA GLU A 246 -46.13 -3.92 8.53
C GLU A 246 -47.39 -4.82 8.59
N PRO A 247 -48.15 -5.03 7.50
CA PRO A 247 -49.39 -5.81 7.57
C PRO A 247 -49.14 -7.28 7.92
N GLU A 248 -48.01 -7.83 7.49
CA GLU A 248 -47.64 -9.20 7.80
C GLU A 248 -47.27 -9.37 9.28
N LEU A 249 -46.58 -8.38 9.85
CA LEU A 249 -46.23 -8.36 11.26
C LEU A 249 -47.45 -8.23 12.17
N GLU A 250 -48.51 -7.54 11.71
CA GLU A 250 -49.78 -7.45 12.42
C GLU A 250 -50.57 -8.77 12.36
N ASN A 251 -50.52 -9.49 11.24
CA ASN A 251 -51.24 -10.76 11.06
C ASN A 251 -50.66 -11.89 11.93
N HIS A 252 -49.34 -11.93 12.12
CA HIS A 252 -48.66 -12.96 12.90
C HIS A 252 -48.38 -12.55 14.36
N GLY A 253 -48.63 -11.28 14.70
CA GLY A 253 -48.34 -10.70 15.99
C GLY A 253 -49.56 -10.10 16.67
N SER A 254 -49.31 -9.33 17.73
CA SER A 254 -50.35 -8.46 18.28
C SER A 254 -50.16 -7.04 17.71
N PRO A 255 -51.19 -6.44 17.10
CA PRO A 255 -51.06 -5.15 16.41
C PRO A 255 -50.32 -4.04 17.19
N PRO A 256 -50.55 -3.82 18.49
CA PRO A 256 -49.83 -2.76 19.21
C PRO A 256 -48.34 -3.06 19.36
N ILE A 257 -47.95 -4.31 19.65
CA ILE A 257 -46.56 -4.69 19.86
C ILE A 257 -45.79 -4.72 18.54
N SER A 258 -46.43 -5.20 17.47
CA SER A 258 -45.87 -5.20 16.11
C SER A 258 -45.55 -3.78 15.63
N ARG A 259 -46.47 -2.82 15.83
CA ARG A 259 -46.25 -1.41 15.48
C ARG A 259 -45.10 -0.78 16.26
N TRP A 260 -45.08 -0.97 17.59
CA TRP A 260 -43.99 -0.44 18.43
C TRP A 260 -42.63 -1.02 18.05
N PHE A 261 -42.57 -2.33 17.82
CA PHE A 261 -41.35 -3.00 17.35
C PHE A 261 -40.83 -2.39 16.05
N LEU A 262 -41.71 -2.22 15.06
CA LEU A 262 -41.36 -1.63 13.76
C LEU A 262 -40.86 -0.19 13.90
N ILE A 263 -41.62 0.66 14.62
CA ILE A 263 -41.26 2.07 14.83
C ILE A 263 -39.90 2.21 15.50
N ILE A 264 -39.63 1.41 16.54
CA ILE A 264 -38.36 1.44 17.27
C ILE A 264 -37.20 1.03 16.35
N ILE A 265 -37.34 -0.06 15.60
CA ILE A 265 -36.27 -0.54 14.71
C ILE A 265 -36.01 0.44 13.59
N VAL A 266 -37.04 0.96 12.94
CA VAL A 266 -36.89 1.95 11.86
C VAL A 266 -36.23 3.22 12.40
N PHE A 267 -36.66 3.70 13.57
CA PHE A 267 -36.07 4.89 14.17
C PHE A 267 -34.60 4.67 14.57
N VAL A 268 -34.31 3.62 15.34
CA VAL A 268 -32.96 3.31 15.81
C VAL A 268 -32.05 2.93 14.65
N GLY A 269 -32.52 2.10 13.72
CA GLY A 269 -31.80 1.69 12.52
C GLY A 269 -31.40 2.87 11.65
N ASN A 270 -32.35 3.78 11.36
CA ASN A 270 -32.05 5.01 10.62
C ASN A 270 -31.02 5.90 11.35
N ARG A 271 -31.12 6.02 12.69
CA ARG A 271 -30.13 6.78 13.48
C ARG A 271 -28.75 6.14 13.42
N ILE A 272 -28.65 4.81 13.46
CA ILE A 272 -27.39 4.09 13.31
C ILE A 272 -26.80 4.36 11.94
N VAL A 273 -27.56 4.12 10.86
CA VAL A 273 -27.07 4.29 9.48
C VAL A 273 -26.63 5.74 9.21
N THR A 274 -27.42 6.73 9.64
CA THR A 274 -27.06 8.14 9.48
C THR A 274 -25.84 8.55 10.30
N ASN A 275 -25.71 8.10 11.55
CA ASN A 275 -24.53 8.35 12.36
C ASN A 275 -23.27 7.71 11.78
N VAL A 276 -23.40 6.52 11.19
CA VAL A 276 -22.31 5.84 10.48
C VAL A 276 -21.87 6.63 9.25
N LEU A 277 -22.82 7.14 8.47
CA LEU A 277 -22.52 7.97 7.30
C LEU A 277 -21.83 9.28 7.69
N VAL A 278 -22.30 9.94 8.74
CA VAL A 278 -21.65 11.15 9.28
C VAL A 278 -20.25 10.83 9.82
N GLY A 279 -20.09 9.74 10.57
CA GLY A 279 -18.79 9.31 11.09
C GLY A 279 -17.79 9.03 9.97
N LEU A 280 -18.21 8.32 8.93
CA LEU A 280 -17.38 8.07 7.74
C LEU A 280 -17.04 9.37 7.01
N MET A 281 -17.99 10.30 6.88
CA MET A 281 -17.74 11.59 6.27
C MET A 281 -16.69 12.38 7.06
N ILE A 282 -16.81 12.43 8.39
CA ILE A 282 -15.83 13.10 9.26
C ILE A 282 -14.46 12.44 9.12
N GLU A 283 -14.39 11.10 9.13
CA GLU A 283 -13.12 10.37 9.02
C GLU A 283 -12.45 10.58 7.66
N SER A 284 -13.22 10.58 6.56
CA SER A 284 -12.69 10.87 5.23
C SER A 284 -12.18 12.31 5.10
N VAL A 285 -12.89 13.29 5.68
CA VAL A 285 -12.44 14.68 5.71
C VAL A 285 -11.21 14.85 6.61
N SER A 286 -11.20 14.21 7.78
CA SER A 286 -10.10 14.27 8.73
C SER A 286 -8.83 13.64 8.16
N SER A 287 -8.94 12.46 7.56
CA SER A 287 -7.80 11.77 6.94
C SER A 287 -7.20 12.56 5.78
N VAL A 288 -8.03 13.17 4.92
CA VAL A 288 -7.56 14.06 3.84
C VAL A 288 -6.85 15.30 4.42
N ASN A 289 -7.41 15.91 5.47
CA ASN A 289 -6.79 17.05 6.13
C ASN A 289 -5.45 16.66 6.80
N ASP A 290 -5.37 15.49 7.43
CA ASP A 290 -4.15 14.98 8.05
C ASP A 290 -3.06 14.70 7.02
N ASP A 291 -3.41 14.08 5.89
CA ASP A 291 -2.47 13.82 4.80
C ASP A 291 -1.99 15.14 4.16
N TYR A 292 -2.87 16.12 3.96
CA TYR A 292 -2.50 17.46 3.51
C TYR A 292 -1.54 18.16 4.50
N MET A 293 -1.80 18.05 5.82
CA MET A 293 -0.94 18.63 6.84
C MET A 293 0.43 17.94 6.91
N LYS A 294 0.49 16.61 6.72
CA LYS A 294 1.75 15.86 6.62
C LYS A 294 2.58 16.31 5.43
N GLU A 295 1.98 16.40 4.24
CA GLU A 295 2.67 16.84 3.03
C GLU A 295 3.24 18.27 3.20
N LYS A 296 2.47 19.17 3.81
CA LYS A 296 2.92 20.53 4.13
C LYS A 296 4.09 20.54 5.11
N ARG A 297 4.09 19.67 6.12
CA ARG A 297 5.20 19.51 7.08
C ARG A 297 6.46 18.97 6.38
N GLU A 298 6.32 17.99 5.51
CA GLU A 298 7.43 17.42 4.73
C GLU A 298 8.05 18.46 3.80
N LYS A 299 7.25 19.22 3.04
CA LYS A 299 7.75 20.32 2.20
C LYS A 299 8.50 21.37 3.02
N LYS A 300 8.01 21.69 4.23
CA LYS A 300 8.70 22.62 5.15
C LYS A 300 10.03 22.05 5.66
N ASN A 301 10.06 20.77 6.02
CA ASN A 301 11.28 20.09 6.47
C ASN A 301 12.32 20.03 5.35
N LEU A 302 11.90 19.69 4.13
CA LEU A 302 12.77 19.67 2.95
C LEU A 302 13.35 21.07 2.64
N ARG A 303 12.54 22.12 2.76
CA ARG A 303 12.99 23.51 2.58
C ARG A 303 14.00 23.92 3.67
N ASN A 304 13.77 23.51 4.92
CA ASN A 304 14.69 23.77 6.02
C ASN A 304 16.00 22.99 5.87
N GLN A 305 15.94 21.76 5.37
CA GLN A 305 17.13 20.95 5.08
C GLN A 305 17.97 21.60 3.97
N LYS A 306 17.36 21.99 2.84
CA LYS A 306 18.06 22.71 1.76
C LYS A 306 18.73 24.00 2.26
N LYS A 307 18.06 24.77 3.11
CA LYS A 307 18.65 25.97 3.75
C LYS A 307 19.86 25.63 4.63
N ARG A 308 19.80 24.53 5.40
CA ARG A 308 20.92 24.07 6.24
C ARG A 308 22.11 23.63 5.38
N GLU A 309 21.86 22.95 4.28
CA GLU A 309 22.90 22.55 3.32
C GLU A 309 23.55 23.76 2.64
N GLU A 310 22.76 24.76 2.22
CA GLU A 310 23.29 26.03 1.68
C GLU A 310 24.12 26.81 2.70
N LEU A 311 23.64 26.91 3.95
CA LEU A 311 24.37 27.54 5.05
C LEU A 311 25.70 26.83 5.34
N SER A 312 25.70 25.49 5.35
CA SER A 312 26.92 24.70 5.52
C SER A 312 27.93 25.00 4.41
N LYS A 313 27.49 25.02 3.15
CA LYS A 313 28.35 25.38 2.01
C LYS A 313 28.95 26.78 2.13
N ARG A 314 28.14 27.78 2.49
CA ARG A 314 28.61 29.17 2.73
C ARG A 314 29.64 29.23 3.86
N THR A 315 29.42 28.49 4.95
CA THR A 315 30.33 28.45 6.09
C THR A 315 31.68 27.83 5.70
N THR A 316 31.68 26.73 4.96
CA THR A 316 32.90 26.10 4.43
C THR A 316 33.65 27.01 3.46
N GLN A 317 32.95 27.74 2.59
CA GLN A 317 33.57 28.73 1.70
C GLN A 317 34.24 29.85 2.49
N ILE A 318 33.55 30.45 3.46
CA ILE A 318 34.11 31.50 4.32
C ILE A 318 35.35 30.99 5.07
N PHE A 319 35.31 29.76 5.60
CA PHE A 319 36.44 29.14 6.27
C PHE A 319 37.65 29.00 5.33
N ASN A 320 37.44 28.52 4.10
CA ASN A 320 38.51 28.36 3.11
C ASN A 320 39.10 29.72 2.66
N THR A 321 38.27 30.75 2.48
CA THR A 321 38.75 32.12 2.19
C THR A 321 39.56 32.69 3.36
N ARG A 322 39.12 32.49 4.60
CA ARG A 322 39.88 32.95 5.78
C ARG A 322 41.18 32.19 5.98
N ALA A 323 41.21 30.88 5.71
CA ALA A 323 42.41 30.07 5.78
C ALA A 323 43.45 30.47 4.72
N SER A 324 43.00 30.83 3.51
CA SER A 324 43.87 31.37 2.46
C SER A 324 44.38 32.78 2.78
N ASP A 325 43.55 33.64 3.39
CA ASP A 325 43.99 34.95 3.90
C ASP A 325 45.05 34.84 5.01
N VAL A 326 44.89 33.88 5.93
CA VAL A 326 45.89 33.59 6.97
C VAL A 326 47.19 33.06 6.34
N ASN A 327 47.11 32.21 5.30
CA ASN A 327 48.29 31.77 4.58
C ASN A 327 48.99 32.90 3.80
N SER A 328 48.25 33.88 3.26
CA SER A 328 48.82 35.03 2.56
C SER A 328 49.44 36.09 3.51
N LYS A 329 48.97 36.15 4.76
CA LYS A 329 49.54 37.04 5.81
C LYS A 329 50.64 36.40 6.65
N THR A 330 50.90 35.10 6.50
CA THR A 330 51.95 34.40 7.25
C THR A 330 53.18 34.16 6.38
N ASN A 331 53.84 35.25 6.00
CA ASN A 331 55.25 35.25 5.56
C ASN A 331 56.15 36.04 6.53
N ARG A 332 55.70 36.24 7.77
CA ARG A 332 56.56 36.58 8.92
C ARG A 332 56.12 35.72 10.10
N ASN A 333 57.11 35.10 10.74
CA ASN A 333 57.05 34.33 11.98
C ASN A 333 56.87 32.81 11.81
N GLU A 334 57.97 32.18 11.41
CA GLU A 334 58.20 30.73 11.52
C GLU A 334 58.14 30.21 12.97
N GLN A 335 58.32 31.08 13.97
CA GLN A 335 58.26 30.70 15.39
C GLN A 335 56.85 30.36 15.90
N THR A 336 55.79 30.91 15.30
CA THR A 336 54.40 30.59 15.71
C THR A 336 53.87 29.29 15.10
N LYS A 337 54.44 28.84 13.97
CA LYS A 337 54.06 27.58 13.32
C LYS A 337 54.49 26.36 14.15
N GLU A 338 55.66 26.37 14.77
CA GLU A 338 56.09 25.24 15.62
C GLU A 338 55.29 25.11 16.91
N HIS A 339 54.90 26.23 17.53
CA HIS A 339 54.11 26.21 18.76
C HIS A 339 52.66 25.75 18.55
N ILE A 340 52.10 26.01 17.36
CA ILE A 340 50.77 25.51 16.98
C ILE A 340 50.86 24.05 16.53
N LYS A 341 51.91 23.67 15.79
CA LYS A 341 52.13 22.30 15.31
C LYS A 341 52.43 21.32 16.46
N SER A 342 53.09 21.76 17.53
CA SER A 342 53.29 20.95 18.76
C SER A 342 51.99 20.78 19.55
N LYS A 343 51.13 21.81 19.62
CA LYS A 343 49.76 21.69 20.18
C LYS A 343 48.82 20.83 19.31
N LEU A 344 49.02 20.83 17.99
CA LEU A 344 48.22 20.04 17.04
C LEU A 344 48.64 18.56 16.99
N ASN A 345 49.93 18.26 17.22
CA ASN A 345 50.43 16.88 17.30
C ASN A 345 49.86 16.11 18.50
N TRP A 346 49.43 16.81 19.56
CA TRP A 346 48.69 16.20 20.67
C TRP A 346 47.26 15.79 20.26
N PHE A 347 46.65 16.50 19.29
CA PHE A 347 45.30 16.21 18.80
C PHE A 347 45.22 15.09 17.76
N HIS A 348 46.30 14.80 17.03
CA HIS A 348 46.28 13.84 15.93
C HIS A 348 46.78 12.42 16.27
N ASN A 349 47.33 12.20 17.47
CA ASN A 349 47.93 10.91 17.84
C ASN A 349 47.10 10.01 18.78
N GLU A 350 45.83 10.33 19.05
CA GLU A 350 44.90 9.37 19.65
C GLU A 350 43.79 9.01 18.64
N ILE A 351 44.07 7.99 17.83
CA ILE A 351 43.03 7.20 17.19
C ILE A 351 42.38 6.37 18.29
N ILE A 352 41.29 6.89 18.84
CA ILE A 352 40.52 6.22 19.89
C ILE A 352 39.82 4.99 19.28
N SER A 353 40.13 3.82 19.84
CA SER A 353 39.54 2.53 19.45
C SER A 353 38.04 2.50 19.82
N PRO A 354 37.15 1.92 18.98
CA PRO A 354 35.70 1.89 19.21
C PRO A 354 35.24 1.17 20.50
N LYS A 355 36.14 0.53 21.24
CA LYS A 355 35.82 -0.21 22.46
C LYS A 355 35.86 0.64 23.75
N ASP A 356 36.43 1.85 23.69
CA ASP A 356 36.49 2.76 24.86
C ASP A 356 35.29 3.73 24.93
N PHE A 357 34.37 3.66 23.97
CA PHE A 357 33.19 4.54 23.89
C PHE A 357 32.14 4.28 25.00
N ILE A 358 32.26 3.18 25.75
CA ILE A 358 31.24 2.75 26.72
C ILE A 358 31.37 3.46 28.09
N PHE A 359 32.46 4.20 28.36
CA PHE A 359 32.65 4.91 29.64
C PHE A 359 32.33 6.42 29.61
N LEU A 360 31.74 6.94 28.53
CA LEU A 360 31.53 8.38 28.30
C LEU A 360 30.30 8.99 29.03
N ILE A 361 29.92 8.52 30.22
CA ILE A 361 28.80 9.14 30.99
C ILE A 361 29.28 10.41 31.73
N GLY A 362 30.50 10.39 32.29
CA GLY A 362 31.03 11.52 33.07
C GLY A 362 31.50 12.72 32.24
N TRP A 363 31.80 12.52 30.95
CA TRP A 363 32.18 13.61 30.05
C TRP A 363 30.95 14.36 29.51
N LEU A 364 29.84 13.65 29.28
CA LEU A 364 28.55 14.24 28.92
C LEU A 364 27.99 15.10 30.07
N GLU A 365 28.10 14.67 31.31
CA GLU A 365 27.70 15.48 32.47
C GLU A 365 28.53 16.76 32.60
N LYS A 366 29.84 16.69 32.39
CA LYS A 366 30.70 17.89 32.37
C LYS A 366 30.42 18.81 31.18
N LEU A 367 30.07 18.27 30.02
CA LEU A 367 29.68 19.07 28.85
C LEU A 367 28.32 19.74 29.05
N VAL A 368 27.34 19.04 29.63
CA VAL A 368 26.02 19.61 29.95
C VAL A 368 26.17 20.69 31.03
N ALA A 369 26.96 20.45 32.08
CA ALA A 369 27.25 21.45 33.11
C ALA A 369 28.00 22.69 32.56
N CYS A 370 28.93 22.49 31.63
CA CYS A 370 29.66 23.58 30.98
C CYS A 370 28.78 24.35 29.99
N SER A 371 27.88 23.65 29.28
CA SER A 371 26.86 24.24 28.41
C SER A 371 25.89 25.13 29.19
N GLU A 372 25.37 24.66 30.33
CA GLU A 372 24.50 25.46 31.19
C GLU A 372 25.21 26.70 31.74
N LYS A 373 26.47 26.56 32.17
CA LYS A 373 27.28 27.68 32.64
C LYS A 373 27.53 28.72 31.53
N SER A 374 27.78 28.26 30.29
CA SER A 374 27.93 29.15 29.13
C SER A 374 26.63 29.89 28.77
N GLN A 375 25.47 29.25 28.91
CA GLN A 375 24.18 29.91 28.66
C GLN A 375 23.85 30.97 29.71
N ILE A 376 24.27 30.77 30.97
CA ILE A 376 24.12 31.76 32.05
C ILE A 376 25.00 32.98 31.77
N GLU A 377 26.25 32.78 31.36
CA GLU A 377 27.18 33.86 31.00
C GLU A 377 26.74 34.65 29.77
N VAL A 378 26.18 33.98 28.75
CA VAL A 378 25.59 34.67 27.58
C VAL A 378 24.37 35.49 27.98
N LYS A 379 23.51 34.99 28.90
CA LYS A 379 22.36 35.75 29.41
C LYS A 379 22.76 36.95 30.27
N SER A 380 23.85 36.88 31.03
CA SER A 380 24.36 38.03 31.78
C SER A 380 25.00 39.06 30.87
N ILE A 381 25.76 38.66 29.85
CA ILE A 381 26.29 39.58 28.82
C ILE A 381 25.15 40.25 28.06
N HIS A 382 24.10 39.51 27.68
CA HIS A 382 22.95 40.07 26.98
C HIS A 382 22.20 41.11 27.82
N ARG A 383 22.05 40.87 29.14
CA ARG A 383 21.47 41.86 30.07
C ARG A 383 22.34 43.11 30.21
N LEU A 384 23.66 42.95 30.23
CA LEU A 384 24.62 44.07 30.29
C LEU A 384 24.58 44.92 29.01
N ILE A 385 24.43 44.27 27.85
CA ILE A 385 24.27 44.96 26.56
C ILE A 385 22.95 45.75 26.52
N ILE A 386 21.83 45.15 26.94
CA ILE A 386 20.53 45.86 26.99
C ILE A 386 20.61 47.07 27.92
N HIS A 387 21.20 46.92 29.10
CA HIS A 387 21.37 48.02 30.06
C HIS A 387 22.22 49.15 29.48
N ASN A 388 23.32 48.83 28.79
CA ASN A 388 24.18 49.83 28.15
C ASN A 388 23.48 50.53 26.97
N ILE A 389 22.62 49.83 26.22
CA ILE A 389 21.83 50.45 25.14
C ILE A 389 20.78 51.40 25.75
N GLN A 390 20.15 51.03 26.87
CA GLN A 390 19.18 51.88 27.56
C GLN A 390 19.83 53.13 28.16
N SER A 391 21.02 53.01 28.76
CA SER A 391 21.74 54.17 29.29
C SER A 391 22.21 55.11 28.17
N LEU A 392 22.68 54.56 27.04
CA LEU A 392 23.07 55.36 25.88
C LEU A 392 21.87 56.08 25.26
N SER A 393 20.73 55.39 25.15
CA SER A 393 19.44 55.96 24.73
C SER A 393 19.02 57.13 25.63
N TYR A 394 19.12 56.96 26.95
CA TYR A 394 18.81 58.01 27.91
C TYR A 394 19.70 59.24 27.73
N VAL A 395 21.01 59.05 27.60
CA VAL A 395 21.99 60.14 27.41
C VAL A 395 21.76 60.88 26.09
N ILE A 396 21.47 60.15 25.01
CA ILE A 396 21.16 60.76 23.71
C ILE A 396 19.87 61.60 23.81
N ASN A 397 18.84 61.07 24.46
CA ASN A 397 17.57 61.77 24.61
C ASN A 397 17.70 63.03 25.51
N GLU A 398 18.55 62.98 26.53
CA GLU A 398 18.86 64.15 27.37
C GLU A 398 19.63 65.24 26.60
N ASN A 399 20.58 64.82 25.76
CA ASN A 399 21.33 65.75 24.89
C ASN A 399 20.44 66.37 23.81
N MET A 400 19.49 65.62 23.26
CA MET A 400 18.50 66.15 22.31
C MET A 400 17.62 67.21 22.98
N LYS A 401 17.12 66.95 24.19
CA LYS A 401 16.35 67.95 24.98
C LYS A 401 17.16 69.20 25.29
N LYS A 402 18.44 69.05 25.66
CA LYS A 402 19.35 70.20 25.90
C LYS A 402 19.60 71.02 24.62
N ASN A 403 19.65 70.38 23.46
CA ASN A 403 19.82 71.04 22.18
C ASN A 403 18.54 71.74 21.70
N GLU A 404 17.36 71.12 21.88
CA GLU A 404 16.07 71.78 21.63
C GLU A 404 15.88 73.02 22.53
N TYR A 405 16.26 72.94 23.80
CA TYR A 405 16.18 74.08 24.73
C TYR A 405 17.17 75.23 24.39
N LYS A 406 18.27 74.91 23.69
CA LYS A 406 19.20 75.91 23.17
C LYS A 406 18.67 76.56 21.90
N LEU A 407 17.98 75.80 21.05
CA LEU A 407 17.37 76.30 19.81
C LEU A 407 16.20 77.24 20.11
N THR A 408 15.32 76.89 21.06
CA THR A 408 14.22 77.79 21.46
C THR A 408 14.69 79.10 22.10
N LYS A 409 15.82 79.09 22.83
CA LYS A 409 16.45 80.32 23.35
C LYS A 409 17.15 81.20 22.31
N LEU A 410 17.40 80.67 21.12
CA LEU A 410 17.98 81.43 20.01
C LEU A 410 16.89 82.11 19.16
N ASP A 411 15.68 81.56 19.13
CA ASP A 411 14.52 82.14 18.42
C ASP A 411 13.82 83.26 19.23
N ASP A 412 14.02 83.33 20.55
CA ASP A 412 13.46 84.37 21.45
C ASP A 412 14.35 85.63 21.61
N LYS A 413 15.40 85.78 20.79
CA LYS A 413 16.31 86.94 20.75
C LYS A 413 16.30 87.58 19.36
#